data_AF-A0AAN0IDV2-F1
#
_entry.id   AF-A0AAN0IDV2-F1
#
_cell.length_a   1.000
_cell.length_b   1.000
_cell.length_c   1.000
_cell.angle_alpha   90.00
_cell.angle_beta   90.00
_cell.angle_gamma   90.00
#
_symmetry.space_group_name_H-M   'P 1'
#
loop_
_entity.id
_entity.type
_entity.pdbx_description
1 polymer ?
#
loop_
_entity_poly.entity_id
_entity_poly.type
_entity_poly.pdbx_seq_one_letter_code
_entity_poly.pdbx_strand_id
1 'polypeptide(L)'
;MVFIGDAADGVGSLYEDDGVTEGYINNNSSSCNFSYKHDTSKEELTVSIGQFVGTYDGSPSKRSYQIVIPNFWPAEEVQLNSNSLSYCPLRGSFDEYTSDCWTYDGSTLSLIVIIVTPQATSDAVNVQVAYTQFNVFDPYNINININGESKSVGFTGMVRRLRSLKELLDNQWGLATQVYQEDYRSLIDASEAGIRITYSPTDIGSLINGFRDNIEDTYNSVTDLKLNSTLRAILEAQLTLN
;
A
#
# COMPACT_ATOMS: atom_id res chain seq x y z
N MET A 1 10.55 6.00 6.47
CA MET A 1 9.68 6.02 7.66
C MET A 1 8.30 5.59 7.22
N VAL A 2 7.78 4.48 7.75
CA VAL A 2 6.43 4.00 7.41
C VAL A 2 5.48 4.56 8.47
N PHE A 3 4.46 5.29 8.05
CA PHE A 3 3.38 5.69 8.94
C PHE A 3 2.30 4.61 8.85
N ILE A 4 1.88 4.09 9.99
CA ILE A 4 0.77 3.14 10.07
C ILE A 4 -0.29 3.81 10.94
N GLY A 5 -1.43 4.12 10.33
CA GLY A 5 -2.51 4.82 10.99
C GLY A 5 -3.86 4.33 10.50
N ASP A 6 -4.53 3.52 11.31
CA ASP A 6 -5.96 3.16 11.17
C ASP A 6 -6.85 4.32 11.66
N ALA A 7 -6.36 5.12 12.61
CA ALA A 7 -7.08 6.26 13.17
C ALA A 7 -6.93 7.53 12.32
N ALA A 8 -7.94 8.42 12.37
CA ALA A 8 -7.96 9.71 11.65
C ALA A 8 -6.71 10.57 11.93
N ASP A 9 -6.20 10.56 13.17
CA ASP A 9 -4.99 11.27 13.56
C ASP A 9 -4.05 10.33 14.30
N GLY A 10 -2.74 10.59 14.24
CA GLY A 10 -1.76 9.83 14.99
C GLY A 10 -0.48 10.60 15.27
N VAL A 11 0.20 10.21 16.35
CA VAL A 11 1.47 10.77 16.79
C VAL A 11 2.43 9.66 17.15
N GLY A 12 3.72 9.89 16.95
CA GLY A 12 4.79 8.98 17.32
C GLY A 12 6.09 9.71 17.54
N SER A 13 7.10 8.97 17.98
CA SER A 13 8.45 9.49 18.20
C SER A 13 9.46 8.51 17.64
N LEU A 14 10.47 9.03 16.97
CA LEU A 14 11.68 8.29 16.60
C LEU A 14 12.76 8.66 17.59
N TYR A 15 13.36 7.65 18.21
CA TYR A 15 14.44 7.77 19.16
C TYR A 15 15.70 7.09 18.60
N GLU A 16 16.86 7.71 18.83
CA GLU A 16 18.16 7.21 18.41
C GLU A 16 19.24 7.47 19.46
N ASP A 17 20.11 6.49 19.66
CA ASP A 17 21.35 6.57 20.41
C ASP A 17 22.43 5.71 19.72
N ASP A 18 23.54 5.42 20.40
CA ASP A 18 24.60 4.58 19.85
C ASP A 18 24.28 3.08 19.85
N GLY A 19 23.21 2.65 20.53
CA GLY A 19 22.80 1.25 20.68
C GLY A 19 23.82 0.34 21.36
N VAL A 20 24.90 0.89 21.94
CA VAL A 20 26.05 0.14 22.46
C VAL A 20 26.36 0.51 23.90
N THR A 21 26.25 1.79 24.26
CA THR A 21 26.58 2.29 25.59
C THR A 21 25.33 2.73 26.35
N GLU A 22 25.47 2.90 27.67
CA GLU A 22 24.42 3.52 28.49
C GLU A 22 24.43 5.06 28.40
N GLY A 23 24.98 5.62 27.32
CA GLY A 23 25.05 7.07 27.10
C GLY A 23 23.69 7.77 27.21
N TYR A 24 22.61 7.08 26.84
CA TYR A 24 21.24 7.57 26.96
C TYR A 24 20.84 7.95 28.39
N ILE A 25 21.42 7.32 29.42
CA ILE A 25 21.18 7.68 30.83
C ILE A 25 21.61 9.13 31.11
N ASN A 26 22.64 9.60 30.39
CA ASN A 26 23.16 10.95 30.47
C ASN A 26 22.61 11.86 29.35
N ASN A 27 21.46 11.51 28.77
CA ASN A 27 20.81 12.21 27.64
C ASN A 27 21.62 12.23 26.35
N ASN A 28 22.61 11.32 26.17
CA ASN A 28 23.31 11.16 24.90
C ASN A 28 22.46 10.36 23.90
N SER A 29 21.35 10.96 23.50
CA SER A 29 20.37 10.44 22.56
C SER A 29 19.81 11.59 21.72
N SER A 30 19.10 11.25 20.65
CA SER A 30 18.36 12.18 19.80
C SER A 30 16.96 11.63 19.55
N SER A 31 15.99 12.53 19.41
CA SER A 31 14.63 12.12 19.07
C SER A 31 13.92 13.17 18.23
N CYS A 32 12.95 12.73 17.44
CA CYS A 32 12.00 13.61 16.79
C CYS A 32 10.58 13.06 16.95
N ASN A 33 9.61 13.95 17.11
CA ASN A 33 8.21 13.56 17.05
C ASN A 33 7.71 13.64 15.63
N PHE A 34 6.82 12.74 15.25
CA PHE A 34 6.10 12.79 14.00
C PHE A 34 4.61 12.63 14.25
N SER A 35 3.81 13.14 13.33
CA SER A 35 2.36 13.07 13.40
C SER A 35 1.74 13.02 12.03
N TYR A 36 0.51 12.52 11.96
CA TYR A 36 -0.35 12.72 10.80
C TYR A 36 -1.74 13.14 11.27
N LYS A 37 -2.42 13.92 10.44
CA LYS A 37 -3.74 14.47 10.72
C LYS A 37 -4.61 14.43 9.48
N HIS A 38 -5.81 13.86 9.59
CA HIS A 38 -6.75 13.71 8.49
C HIS A 38 -7.94 14.66 8.65
N ASP A 39 -8.08 15.61 7.73
CA ASP A 39 -9.26 16.49 7.64
C ASP A 39 -10.17 15.99 6.52
N THR A 40 -11.04 15.03 6.85
CA THR A 40 -11.98 14.43 5.89
C THR A 40 -13.00 15.42 5.35
N SER A 41 -13.23 16.55 6.02
CA SER A 41 -14.16 17.59 5.55
C SER A 41 -13.58 18.42 4.40
N LYS A 42 -12.24 18.43 4.28
CA LYS A 42 -11.51 19.12 3.22
C LYS A 42 -10.79 18.18 2.26
N GLU A 43 -10.85 16.87 2.55
CA GLU A 43 -10.10 15.83 1.85
C GLU A 43 -8.58 16.11 1.83
N GLU A 44 -8.06 16.47 3.01
CA GLU A 44 -6.65 16.79 3.22
C GLU A 44 -6.02 15.87 4.27
N LEU A 45 -4.80 15.40 4.00
CA LEU A 45 -3.93 14.73 4.98
C LEU A 45 -2.67 15.56 5.17
N THR A 46 -2.31 15.83 6.42
CA THR A 46 -1.03 16.43 6.77
C THR A 46 -0.17 15.41 7.50
N VAL A 47 1.08 15.25 7.07
CA VAL A 47 2.12 14.47 7.74
C VAL A 47 3.24 15.41 8.16
N SER A 48 3.62 15.40 9.42
CA SER A 48 4.68 16.24 9.98
C SER A 48 5.74 15.38 10.65
N ILE A 49 7.00 15.69 10.35
CA ILE A 49 8.18 15.16 11.04
C ILE A 49 8.85 16.37 11.67
N GLY A 50 8.90 16.40 12.99
CA GLY A 50 9.55 17.47 13.74
C GLY A 50 11.07 17.46 13.57
N GLN A 51 11.69 18.57 13.96
CA GLN A 51 13.14 18.63 14.11
C GLN A 51 13.63 17.55 15.09
N PHE A 52 14.83 17.04 14.86
CA PHE A 52 15.52 16.20 15.83
C PHE A 52 16.08 17.08 16.96
N VAL A 53 15.92 16.59 18.18
CA VAL A 53 16.38 17.24 19.41
C VAL A 53 17.18 16.24 20.23
N GLY A 54 18.35 16.66 20.69
CA GLY A 54 19.24 15.81 21.48
C GLY A 54 20.70 16.17 21.30
N THR A 55 21.58 15.41 21.93
CA THR A 55 23.03 15.64 21.93
C THR A 55 23.83 14.47 21.38
N TYR A 56 23.16 13.48 20.79
CA TYR A 56 23.83 12.33 20.20
C TYR A 56 24.56 12.73 18.90
N ASP A 57 25.90 12.79 18.99
CA ASP A 57 26.78 13.19 17.89
C ASP A 57 26.70 12.25 16.66
N GLY A 58 26.22 11.02 16.85
CA GLY A 58 26.01 10.06 15.76
C GLY A 58 24.75 10.34 14.92
N SER A 59 23.87 11.25 15.35
CA SER A 59 22.70 11.60 14.55
C SER A 59 23.10 12.38 13.28
N PRO A 60 22.62 11.95 12.10
CA PRO A 60 22.91 12.66 10.86
C PRO A 60 22.28 14.06 10.86
N SER A 61 23.02 15.04 10.32
CA SER A 61 22.55 16.42 10.18
C SER A 61 21.54 16.61 9.05
N LYS A 62 21.41 15.62 8.15
CA LYS A 62 20.43 15.59 7.06
C LYS A 62 19.87 14.20 6.83
N ARG A 63 18.62 14.10 6.39
CA ARG A 63 17.95 12.84 6.03
C ARG A 63 17.12 12.97 4.76
N SER A 64 17.14 11.90 3.98
CA SER A 64 16.16 11.64 2.93
C SER A 64 15.03 10.79 3.52
N TYR A 65 13.82 10.87 2.96
CA TYR A 65 12.65 10.19 3.50
C TYR A 65 11.88 9.46 2.40
N GLN A 66 11.48 8.23 2.70
CA GLN A 66 10.33 7.60 2.08
C GLN A 66 9.21 7.58 3.10
N ILE A 67 8.11 8.25 2.81
CA ILE A 67 6.91 8.30 3.64
C ILE A 67 5.86 7.44 2.95
N VAL A 68 5.47 6.35 3.60
CA VAL A 68 4.42 5.44 3.09
C VAL A 68 3.17 5.66 3.92
N ILE A 69 2.07 5.98 3.24
CA ILE A 69 0.73 6.16 3.82
C ILE A 69 -0.13 5.01 3.26
N PRO A 70 -0.26 3.90 4.01
CA PRO A 70 -0.97 2.73 3.55
C PRO A 70 -2.48 2.97 3.55
N ASN A 71 -3.18 2.27 2.66
CA ASN A 71 -4.64 2.30 2.54
C ASN A 71 -5.21 3.72 2.38
N PHE A 72 -4.56 4.49 1.52
CA PHE A 72 -4.90 5.88 1.29
C PHE A 72 -5.30 6.07 -0.17
N TRP A 73 -6.14 7.07 -0.43
CA TRP A 73 -6.49 7.41 -1.80
C TRP A 73 -5.28 7.99 -2.54
N PRO A 74 -5.18 7.79 -3.86
CA PRO A 74 -4.21 8.52 -4.68
C PRO A 74 -4.35 10.02 -4.46
N ALA A 75 -3.21 10.71 -4.40
CA ALA A 75 -3.19 12.15 -4.26
C ALA A 75 -3.62 12.85 -5.56
N GLU A 76 -4.28 13.98 -5.43
CA GLU A 76 -4.44 14.95 -6.50
C GLU A 76 -3.25 15.92 -6.51
N GLU A 77 -2.83 16.32 -5.32
CA GLU A 77 -1.67 17.16 -5.10
C GLU A 77 -0.92 16.71 -3.84
N VAL A 78 0.40 16.75 -3.91
CA VAL A 78 1.29 16.57 -2.75
C VAL A 78 2.21 17.78 -2.67
N GLN A 79 2.34 18.37 -1.49
CA GLN A 79 3.27 19.46 -1.22
C GLN A 79 4.26 19.06 -0.13
N LEU A 80 5.53 19.41 -0.32
CA LEU A 80 6.61 19.31 0.67
C LEU A 80 7.03 20.73 1.08
N ASN A 81 6.80 21.12 2.34
CA ASN A 81 7.17 22.43 2.87
C ASN A 81 6.76 23.60 1.94
N SER A 82 5.58 23.51 1.32
CA SER A 82 5.03 24.44 0.30
C SER A 82 5.48 24.28 -1.16
N ASN A 83 6.36 23.33 -1.48
CA ASN A 83 6.71 23.00 -2.87
C ASN A 83 5.86 21.82 -3.37
N SER A 84 5.13 21.98 -4.47
CA SER A 84 4.38 20.88 -5.07
C SER A 84 5.33 19.81 -5.62
N LEU A 85 5.04 18.55 -5.30
CA LEU A 85 5.73 17.38 -5.80
C LEU A 85 4.99 16.83 -7.02
N SER A 86 5.76 16.44 -8.04
CA SER A 86 5.21 15.80 -9.24
C SER A 86 4.98 14.30 -9.01
N TYR A 87 4.02 13.73 -9.71
CA TYR A 87 3.86 12.27 -9.78
C TYR A 87 5.06 11.61 -10.47
N CYS A 88 5.49 10.45 -9.98
CA CYS A 88 6.51 9.61 -10.57
C CYS A 88 6.08 8.13 -10.60
N PRO A 89 6.57 7.33 -11.56
CA PRO A 89 6.32 5.88 -11.56
C PRO A 89 6.92 5.19 -10.33
N LEU A 90 6.23 4.16 -9.84
CA LEU A 90 6.73 3.30 -8.76
C LEU A 90 8.02 2.58 -9.20
N ARG A 91 9.01 2.51 -8.30
CA ARG A 91 10.33 1.89 -8.53
C ARG A 91 10.57 0.73 -7.58
N GLY A 92 11.52 -0.14 -7.93
CA GLY A 92 11.87 -1.31 -7.12
C GLY A 92 12.67 -0.96 -5.87
N SER A 93 13.38 0.16 -5.89
CA SER A 93 14.22 0.62 -4.79
C SER A 93 14.22 2.15 -4.67
N PHE A 94 14.52 2.65 -3.46
CA PHE A 94 14.58 4.10 -3.17
C PHE A 94 15.69 4.80 -3.98
N ASP A 95 16.80 4.11 -4.24
CA ASP A 95 17.97 4.69 -4.94
C ASP A 95 17.73 4.91 -6.44
N GLU A 96 16.63 4.40 -7.00
CA GLU A 96 16.22 4.66 -8.39
C GLU A 96 15.57 6.03 -8.59
N TYR A 97 15.19 6.71 -7.50
CA TYR A 97 14.61 8.05 -7.57
C TYR A 97 15.70 9.12 -7.63
N THR A 98 15.56 10.07 -8.55
CA THR A 98 16.54 11.15 -8.78
C THR A 98 16.02 12.53 -8.43
N SER A 99 14.74 12.64 -8.07
CA SER A 99 14.08 13.88 -7.66
C SER A 99 12.98 13.59 -6.64
N ASP A 100 12.67 14.57 -5.81
CA ASP A 100 11.52 14.48 -4.90
C ASP A 100 10.24 14.34 -5.73
N CYS A 101 9.40 13.38 -5.36
CA CYS A 101 8.18 13.07 -6.07
C CYS A 101 7.20 12.31 -5.18
N TRP A 102 6.01 12.04 -5.69
CA TRP A 102 5.09 11.09 -5.07
C TRP A 102 4.66 10.02 -6.07
N THR A 103 4.31 8.85 -5.57
CA THR A 103 3.84 7.72 -6.37
C THR A 103 2.75 6.96 -5.62
N TYR A 104 2.15 5.97 -6.26
CA TYR A 104 1.10 5.16 -5.69
C TYR A 104 1.36 3.67 -5.95
N ASP A 105 1.29 2.84 -4.90
CA ASP A 105 1.32 1.39 -5.03
C ASP A 105 -0.10 0.84 -4.88
N GLY A 106 -0.71 0.51 -6.02
CA GLY A 106 -2.04 -0.08 -6.06
C GLY A 106 -2.11 -1.50 -5.50
N SER A 107 -1.00 -2.22 -5.34
CA SER A 107 -1.00 -3.55 -4.73
C SER A 107 -1.22 -3.49 -3.22
N THR A 108 -0.80 -2.40 -2.59
CA THR A 108 -0.95 -2.15 -1.15
C THR A 108 -1.89 -0.97 -0.83
N LEU A 109 -2.48 -0.35 -1.87
CA LEU A 109 -3.27 0.87 -1.77
C LEU A 109 -2.53 1.98 -1.02
N SER A 110 -1.24 2.16 -1.30
CA SER A 110 -0.39 3.09 -0.55
C SER A 110 -0.02 4.32 -1.39
N LEU A 111 -0.25 5.50 -0.82
CA LEU A 111 0.40 6.72 -1.28
C LEU A 111 1.83 6.75 -0.73
N ILE A 112 2.80 7.03 -1.60
CA ILE A 112 4.22 7.04 -1.24
C ILE A 112 4.81 8.39 -1.63
N VAL A 113 5.35 9.12 -0.65
CA VAL A 113 6.08 10.37 -0.88
C VAL A 113 7.58 10.09 -0.76
N ILE A 114 8.31 10.45 -1.80
CA ILE A 114 9.74 10.22 -1.98
C ILE A 114 10.45 11.56 -1.88
N ILE A 115 11.32 11.70 -0.87
CA ILE A 115 12.14 12.87 -0.62
C ILE A 115 13.60 12.42 -0.66
N VAL A 116 14.19 12.45 -1.86
CA VAL A 116 15.61 12.10 -2.06
C VAL A 116 16.52 13.27 -1.70
N THR A 117 16.07 14.51 -1.87
CA THR A 117 16.81 15.70 -1.45
C THR A 117 16.95 15.71 0.07
N PRO A 118 18.16 15.61 0.64
CA PRO A 118 18.33 15.51 2.08
C PRO A 118 17.85 16.78 2.80
N GLN A 119 16.88 16.63 3.70
CA GLN A 119 16.36 17.69 4.55
C GLN A 119 17.21 17.82 5.80
N ALA A 120 17.47 19.05 6.27
CA ALA A 120 18.17 19.26 7.52
C ALA A 120 17.37 18.71 8.70
N THR A 121 18.02 17.99 9.61
CA THR A 121 17.36 17.45 10.81
C THR A 121 17.05 18.52 11.86
N SER A 122 17.59 19.73 11.70
CA SER A 122 17.21 20.92 12.47
C SER A 122 15.87 21.52 12.06
N ASP A 123 15.34 21.14 10.90
CA ASP A 123 14.12 21.69 10.33
C ASP A 123 12.99 20.64 10.38
N ALA A 124 11.74 21.11 10.46
CA ALA A 124 10.59 20.23 10.32
C ALA A 124 10.34 19.89 8.83
N VAL A 125 9.89 18.67 8.58
CA VAL A 125 9.43 18.21 7.27
C VAL A 125 7.91 18.07 7.31
N ASN A 126 7.21 18.84 6.49
CA ASN A 126 5.76 18.82 6.39
C ASN A 126 5.34 18.41 5.00
N VAL A 127 4.49 17.39 4.94
CA VAL A 127 3.86 16.91 3.71
C VAL A 127 2.37 17.15 3.82
N GLN A 128 1.81 17.84 2.84
CA GLN A 128 0.37 18.02 2.68
C GLN A 128 -0.09 17.25 1.46
N VAL A 129 -1.20 16.55 1.59
CA VAL A 129 -1.79 15.74 0.53
C VAL A 129 -3.23 16.16 0.37
N ALA A 130 -3.58 16.67 -0.80
CA ALA A 130 -4.97 16.79 -1.24
C ALA A 130 -5.34 15.52 -2.02
N TYR A 131 -6.52 14.98 -1.79
CA TYR A 131 -7.00 13.77 -2.44
C TYR A 131 -8.52 13.87 -2.62
N THR A 132 -9.10 13.03 -3.47
CA THR A 132 -10.56 12.87 -3.56
C THR A 132 -10.96 11.52 -2.99
N GLN A 133 -12.00 11.49 -2.13
CA GLN A 133 -12.61 10.22 -1.74
C GLN A 133 -13.41 9.64 -2.90
N PHE A 134 -13.11 8.41 -3.24
CA PHE A 134 -13.91 7.68 -4.21
C PHE A 134 -15.11 7.04 -3.51
N ASN A 135 -16.30 7.22 -4.06
CA ASN A 135 -17.49 6.50 -3.60
C ASN A 135 -17.44 5.03 -4.08
N VAL A 136 -16.60 4.24 -3.43
CA VAL A 136 -16.44 2.81 -3.66
C VAL A 136 -16.68 2.00 -2.40
N PHE A 137 -16.75 0.69 -2.56
CA PHE A 137 -16.72 -0.23 -1.42
C PHE A 137 -15.50 0.04 -0.55
N ASP A 138 -15.68 -0.10 0.76
CA ASP A 138 -14.58 -0.11 1.72
C ASP A 138 -13.55 -1.16 1.27
N PRO A 139 -12.33 -0.77 0.88
CA PRO A 139 -11.32 -1.70 0.37
C PRO A 139 -10.89 -2.75 1.41
N TYR A 140 -11.21 -2.57 2.70
CA TYR A 140 -10.98 -3.58 3.73
C TYR A 140 -12.11 -4.59 3.85
N ASN A 141 -13.34 -4.18 3.51
CA ASN A 141 -14.55 -4.94 3.71
C ASN A 141 -15.37 -4.97 2.42
N ILE A 142 -14.76 -5.44 1.33
CA ILE A 142 -15.45 -5.60 0.06
C ILE A 142 -16.44 -6.75 0.21
N ASN A 143 -17.72 -6.42 0.18
CA ASN A 143 -18.79 -7.41 0.27
C ASN A 143 -18.98 -8.08 -1.09
N ILE A 144 -18.84 -9.40 -1.09
CA ILE A 144 -19.02 -10.26 -2.25
C ILE A 144 -20.13 -11.29 -1.99
N ASN A 145 -20.83 -11.71 -3.03
CA ASN A 145 -21.81 -12.79 -2.98
C ASN A 145 -21.24 -14.09 -3.56
N ILE A 146 -21.19 -15.13 -2.75
CA ILE A 146 -20.75 -16.46 -3.17
C ILE A 146 -21.89 -17.44 -2.88
N ASN A 147 -22.49 -18.01 -3.93
CA ASN A 147 -23.58 -18.98 -3.82
C ASN A 147 -24.76 -18.51 -2.93
N GLY A 148 -25.07 -17.21 -2.91
CA GLY A 148 -26.13 -16.64 -2.10
C GLY A 148 -25.70 -16.25 -0.67
N GLU A 149 -24.45 -16.51 -0.28
CA GLU A 149 -23.88 -16.07 1.00
C GLU A 149 -23.04 -14.79 0.81
N SER A 150 -23.27 -13.80 1.67
CA SER A 150 -22.41 -12.62 1.73
C SER A 150 -21.11 -12.95 2.47
N LYS A 151 -19.97 -12.69 1.82
CA LYS A 151 -18.63 -12.72 2.43
C LYS A 151 -17.99 -11.35 2.33
N SER A 152 -17.03 -11.08 3.21
CA SER A 152 -16.25 -9.85 3.20
C SER A 152 -14.79 -10.18 2.97
N VAL A 153 -14.15 -9.45 2.05
CA VAL A 153 -12.75 -9.65 1.71
C VAL A 153 -12.01 -8.31 1.66
N GLY A 154 -10.77 -8.30 2.14
CA GLY A 154 -9.88 -7.14 2.00
C GLY A 154 -9.16 -7.17 0.66
N PHE A 155 -9.14 -6.04 -0.04
CA PHE A 155 -8.52 -5.87 -1.36
C PHE A 155 -7.07 -6.36 -1.40
N THR A 156 -6.20 -5.78 -0.57
CA THR A 156 -4.74 -6.07 -0.57
C THR A 156 -4.45 -7.54 -0.25
N GLY A 157 -5.13 -8.09 0.75
CA GLY A 157 -4.97 -9.48 1.13
C GLY A 157 -5.39 -10.43 0.01
N MET A 158 -6.54 -10.16 -0.60
CA MET A 158 -7.10 -10.99 -1.65
C MET A 158 -6.31 -10.89 -2.96
N VAL A 159 -5.88 -9.70 -3.40
CA VAL A 159 -4.99 -9.53 -4.56
C VAL A 159 -3.72 -10.38 -4.41
N ARG A 160 -3.09 -10.37 -3.22
CA ARG A 160 -1.92 -11.20 -2.94
C ARG A 160 -2.21 -12.70 -3.09
N ARG A 161 -3.32 -13.17 -2.52
CA ARG A 161 -3.73 -14.58 -2.61
C ARG A 161 -4.02 -14.98 -4.06
N LEU A 162 -4.75 -14.15 -4.80
CA LEU A 162 -5.05 -14.41 -6.20
C LEU A 162 -3.81 -14.45 -7.09
N ARG A 163 -2.80 -13.61 -6.83
CA ARG A 163 -1.52 -13.69 -7.54
C ARG A 163 -0.84 -15.04 -7.32
N SER A 164 -0.82 -15.54 -6.08
CA SER A 164 -0.30 -16.88 -5.79
C SER A 164 -1.13 -17.97 -6.48
N LEU A 165 -2.46 -17.84 -6.54
CA LEU A 165 -3.31 -18.78 -7.28
C LEU A 165 -3.06 -18.75 -8.78
N LYS A 166 -2.90 -17.55 -9.36
CA LYS A 166 -2.55 -17.36 -10.76
C LYS A 166 -1.24 -18.07 -11.09
N GLU A 167 -0.22 -17.90 -10.27
CA GLU A 167 1.07 -18.59 -10.44
C GLU A 167 0.92 -20.11 -10.42
N LEU A 168 0.10 -20.66 -9.51
CA LEU A 168 -0.16 -22.10 -9.47
C LEU A 168 -0.88 -22.61 -10.72
N LEU A 169 -1.87 -21.86 -11.22
CA LEU A 169 -2.63 -22.19 -12.42
C LEU A 169 -1.77 -22.06 -13.70
N ASP A 170 -0.97 -21.01 -13.82
CA ASP A 170 -0.05 -20.80 -14.94
C ASP A 170 0.97 -21.95 -15.06
N ASN A 171 1.31 -22.59 -13.93
CA ASN A 171 2.22 -23.74 -13.89
C ASN A 171 1.55 -25.10 -14.21
N GLN A 172 0.28 -25.14 -14.64
CA GLN A 172 -0.40 -26.39 -15.03
C GLN A 172 -0.21 -26.76 -16.52
N TRP A 173 0.60 -25.99 -17.26
CA TRP A 173 0.83 -26.24 -18.68
C TRP A 173 1.49 -27.60 -18.93
N GLY A 174 0.96 -28.37 -19.88
CA GLY A 174 1.49 -29.69 -20.24
C GLY A 174 1.10 -30.85 -19.30
N LEU A 175 0.24 -30.61 -18.33
CA LEU A 175 -0.33 -31.66 -17.46
C LEU A 175 -1.63 -32.24 -18.05
N ALA A 176 -2.01 -33.45 -17.64
CA ALA A 176 -3.28 -34.07 -18.07
C ALA A 176 -4.52 -33.28 -17.63
N THR A 177 -4.39 -32.47 -16.57
CA THR A 177 -5.37 -31.49 -16.08
C THR A 177 -5.01 -30.09 -16.57
N GLN A 178 -4.83 -29.94 -17.89
CA GLN A 178 -4.44 -28.66 -18.46
C GLN A 178 -5.54 -27.63 -18.26
N VAL A 179 -5.17 -26.48 -17.72
CA VAL A 179 -6.01 -25.30 -17.59
C VAL A 179 -5.30 -24.18 -18.33
N TYR A 180 -6.05 -23.44 -19.13
CA TYR A 180 -5.54 -22.32 -19.91
C TYR A 180 -6.00 -20.99 -19.31
N GLN A 181 -5.31 -19.90 -19.63
CA GLN A 181 -5.59 -18.58 -19.05
C GLN A 181 -7.00 -18.07 -19.38
N GLU A 182 -7.59 -18.51 -20.48
CA GLU A 182 -8.99 -18.27 -20.81
C GLU A 182 -9.98 -18.91 -19.83
N ASP A 183 -9.60 -20.00 -19.15
CA ASP A 183 -10.48 -20.73 -18.23
C ASP A 183 -10.64 -19.99 -16.89
N TYR A 184 -9.72 -19.08 -16.54
CA TYR A 184 -9.72 -18.35 -15.26
C TYR A 184 -9.50 -16.85 -15.43
N ARG A 185 -10.12 -16.25 -16.47
CA ARG A 185 -9.91 -14.85 -16.84
C ARG A 185 -10.22 -13.87 -15.71
N SER A 186 -11.34 -14.04 -15.00
CA SER A 186 -11.70 -13.16 -13.87
C SER A 186 -10.67 -13.22 -12.74
N LEU A 187 -10.05 -14.38 -12.51
CA LEU A 187 -8.96 -14.52 -11.52
C LEU A 187 -7.74 -13.71 -11.96
N ILE A 188 -7.37 -13.75 -13.24
CA ILE A 188 -6.28 -12.95 -13.79
C ILE A 188 -6.57 -11.47 -13.60
N ASP A 189 -7.76 -11.02 -14.05
CA ASP A 189 -8.16 -9.61 -13.98
C ASP A 189 -8.19 -9.09 -12.52
N ALA A 190 -8.70 -9.87 -11.57
CA ALA A 190 -8.66 -9.54 -10.15
C ALA A 190 -7.23 -9.55 -9.56
N SER A 191 -6.39 -10.51 -9.96
CA SER A 191 -5.00 -10.61 -9.47
C SER A 191 -4.11 -9.46 -9.94
N GLU A 192 -4.45 -8.87 -11.09
CA GLU A 192 -3.72 -7.75 -11.70
C GLU A 192 -4.27 -6.38 -11.31
N ALA A 193 -5.39 -6.32 -10.58
CA ALA A 193 -6.05 -5.07 -10.20
C ALA A 193 -5.08 -4.09 -9.53
N GLY A 194 -4.23 -4.57 -8.60
CA GLY A 194 -3.23 -3.72 -7.94
C GLY A 194 -2.18 -3.12 -8.89
N ILE A 195 -1.76 -3.87 -9.92
CA ILE A 195 -0.83 -3.36 -10.93
C ILE A 195 -1.54 -2.32 -11.82
N ARG A 196 -2.80 -2.57 -12.19
CA ARG A 196 -3.61 -1.62 -12.98
C ARG A 196 -3.80 -0.31 -12.23
N ILE A 197 -4.09 -0.37 -10.93
CA ILE A 197 -4.20 0.81 -10.06
C ILE A 197 -2.84 1.53 -9.94
N THR A 198 -1.73 0.80 -9.85
CA THR A 198 -0.38 1.41 -9.83
C THR A 198 -0.11 2.20 -11.12
N TYR A 199 -0.54 1.69 -12.27
CA TYR A 199 -0.34 2.34 -13.57
C TYR A 199 -1.27 3.54 -13.78
N SER A 200 -2.53 3.41 -13.36
CA SER A 200 -3.56 4.44 -13.46
C SER A 200 -4.23 4.69 -12.10
N PRO A 201 -3.57 5.40 -11.16
CA PRO A 201 -4.13 5.64 -9.83
C PRO A 201 -5.46 6.41 -9.87
N THR A 202 -5.65 7.29 -10.85
CA THR A 202 -6.91 8.05 -11.03
C THR A 202 -8.13 7.16 -11.29
N ASP A 203 -7.91 5.94 -11.80
CA ASP A 203 -8.99 5.00 -12.15
C ASP A 203 -9.33 4.06 -10.98
N ILE A 204 -8.71 4.25 -9.81
CA ILE A 204 -8.82 3.37 -8.64
C ILE A 204 -10.27 3.01 -8.31
N GLY A 205 -11.20 3.97 -8.38
CA GLY A 205 -12.59 3.72 -8.03
C GLY A 205 -13.23 2.65 -8.92
N SER A 206 -13.05 2.79 -10.24
CA SER A 206 -13.54 1.80 -11.21
C SER A 206 -12.84 0.45 -11.09
N LEU A 207 -11.54 0.45 -10.79
CA LEU A 207 -10.73 -0.75 -10.67
C LEU A 207 -11.05 -1.56 -9.40
N ILE A 208 -11.39 -0.90 -8.29
CA ILE A 208 -11.88 -1.56 -7.08
C ILE A 208 -13.25 -2.19 -7.31
N ASN A 209 -14.16 -1.51 -8.00
CA ASN A 209 -15.46 -2.07 -8.34
C ASN A 209 -15.32 -3.28 -9.29
N GLY A 210 -14.50 -3.14 -10.33
CA GLY A 210 -14.19 -4.26 -11.23
C GLY A 210 -13.49 -5.41 -10.52
N PHE A 211 -12.64 -5.14 -9.53
CA PHE A 211 -12.04 -6.18 -8.69
C PHE A 211 -13.11 -6.97 -7.93
N ARG A 212 -14.07 -6.30 -7.30
CA ARG A 212 -15.19 -6.96 -6.62
C ARG A 212 -15.93 -7.93 -7.54
N ASP A 213 -16.32 -7.46 -8.73
CA ASP A 213 -17.08 -8.27 -9.68
C ASP A 213 -16.26 -9.48 -10.17
N ASN A 214 -14.97 -9.25 -10.50
CA ASN A 214 -14.07 -10.32 -10.91
C ASN A 214 -13.82 -11.36 -9.81
N ILE A 215 -13.81 -10.94 -8.54
CA ILE A 215 -13.72 -11.85 -7.41
C ILE A 215 -14.95 -12.73 -7.33
N GLU A 216 -16.15 -12.16 -7.36
CA GLU A 216 -17.41 -12.93 -7.36
C GLU A 216 -17.41 -13.97 -8.49
N ASP A 217 -17.03 -13.57 -9.71
CA ASP A 217 -16.92 -14.46 -10.86
C ASP A 217 -15.83 -15.54 -10.65
N THR A 218 -14.71 -15.20 -10.02
CA THR A 218 -13.64 -16.15 -9.69
C THR A 218 -14.15 -17.26 -8.77
N TYR A 219 -14.86 -16.91 -7.68
CA TYR A 219 -15.41 -17.94 -6.78
C TYR A 219 -16.39 -18.85 -7.50
N ASN A 220 -17.23 -18.30 -8.37
CA ASN A 220 -18.27 -19.04 -9.07
C ASN A 220 -17.71 -19.93 -10.19
N SER A 221 -16.58 -19.57 -10.80
CA SER A 221 -15.98 -20.30 -11.94
C SER A 221 -14.86 -21.26 -11.56
N VAL A 222 -14.12 -21.01 -10.48
CA VAL A 222 -12.97 -21.85 -10.07
C VAL A 222 -13.39 -23.30 -9.78
N THR A 223 -14.62 -23.53 -9.32
CA THR A 223 -15.13 -24.89 -9.09
C THR A 223 -15.23 -25.72 -10.37
N ASP A 224 -15.35 -25.08 -11.53
CA ASP A 224 -15.53 -25.75 -12.82
C ASP A 224 -14.20 -26.12 -13.50
N LEU A 225 -13.07 -25.63 -12.97
CA LEU A 225 -11.75 -25.92 -13.49
C LEU A 225 -11.38 -27.40 -13.35
N LYS A 226 -10.86 -27.99 -14.42
CA LYS A 226 -10.37 -29.37 -14.42
C LYS A 226 -9.02 -29.45 -13.71
N LEU A 227 -9.04 -29.51 -12.38
CA LEU A 227 -7.86 -29.54 -11.51
C LEU A 227 -7.75 -30.89 -10.79
N ASN A 228 -6.52 -31.28 -10.44
CA ASN A 228 -6.33 -32.36 -9.48
C ASN A 228 -6.84 -31.96 -8.08
N SER A 229 -7.14 -32.96 -7.24
CA SER A 229 -7.76 -32.75 -5.92
C SER A 229 -6.93 -31.89 -4.97
N THR A 230 -5.60 -32.01 -5.00
CA THR A 230 -4.69 -31.21 -4.18
C THR A 230 -4.76 -29.73 -4.57
N LEU A 231 -4.64 -29.43 -5.86
CA LEU A 231 -4.66 -28.06 -6.37
C LEU A 231 -6.02 -27.41 -6.12
N ARG A 232 -7.11 -28.15 -6.35
CA ARG A 232 -8.47 -27.71 -6.02
C ARG A 232 -8.60 -27.30 -4.55
N ALA A 233 -8.14 -28.15 -3.62
CA ALA A 233 -8.18 -27.84 -2.20
C ALA A 233 -7.37 -26.57 -1.84
N ILE A 234 -6.22 -26.35 -2.49
CA ILE A 234 -5.44 -25.12 -2.31
C ILE A 234 -6.20 -23.89 -2.79
N LEU A 235 -6.83 -23.95 -3.97
CA LEU A 235 -7.62 -22.84 -4.52
C LEU A 235 -8.80 -22.51 -3.60
N GLU A 236 -9.58 -23.51 -3.22
CA GLU A 236 -10.72 -23.33 -2.32
C GLU A 236 -10.30 -22.74 -0.98
N ALA A 237 -9.17 -23.18 -0.41
CA ALA A 237 -8.66 -22.63 0.84
C ALA A 237 -8.23 -21.15 0.70
N GLN A 238 -7.47 -20.81 -0.33
CA GLN A 238 -7.01 -19.42 -0.55
C GLN A 238 -8.18 -18.45 -0.80
N LEU A 239 -9.22 -18.95 -1.45
CA LEU A 239 -10.44 -18.20 -1.69
C LEU A 239 -11.28 -18.08 -0.40
N THR A 240 -11.45 -19.13 0.40
CA THR A 240 -12.41 -19.09 1.53
C THR A 240 -11.85 -18.62 2.88
N LEU A 241 -10.52 -18.49 3.01
CA LEU A 241 -9.92 -17.99 4.25
C LEU A 241 -10.31 -16.52 4.48
N ASN A 242 -11.02 -16.25 5.58
CA ASN A 242 -11.13 -14.90 6.13
C ASN A 242 -9.84 -14.60 6.89
#